data_AF-A0AAN3ML26-F1
#
_entry.id   AF-A0AAN3ML26-F1
#
_cell.length_a   1.000
_cell.length_b   1.000
_cell.length_c   1.000
_cell.angle_alpha   90.00
_cell.angle_beta   90.00
_cell.angle_gamma   90.00
#
_symmetry.space_group_name_H-M   'P 1'
#
loop_
_entity.id
_entity.type
_entity.pdbx_description
1 polymer ?
#
loop_
_entity_poly.entity_id
_entity_poly.type
_entity_poly.pdbx_seq_one_letter_code
_entity_poly.pdbx_strand_id
1 'polypeptide(L)' 'MPKYKLVNDLAIGDKIEFSGKRIMEVTQKTDRDQHNVSLTLVNKHTGSATITCFNRMDTVALPP' A
#
# COMPACT_ATOMS: atom_id res chain seq x y z
N MET A 1 -2.35 -15.72 11.68
CA MET A 1 -2.77 -14.36 12.08
C MET A 1 -2.38 -13.41 10.96
N PRO A 2 -3.25 -12.49 10.50
CA PRO A 2 -2.87 -11.49 9.51
C PRO A 2 -1.74 -10.64 10.08
N LYS A 3 -0.69 -10.41 9.29
CA LYS A 3 0.37 -9.47 9.67
C LYS A 3 -0.03 -8.10 9.17
N TYR A 4 0.18 -7.07 9.98
CA TYR A 4 -0.11 -5.69 9.63
C TYR A 4 1.17 -4.87 9.63
N LYS A 5 1.21 -3.82 8.82
CA LYS A 5 2.31 -2.85 8.76
C LYS A 5 1.74 -1.44 8.67
N LEU A 6 2.40 -0.48 9.32
CA LEU A 6 2.04 0.93 9.18
C LEU A 6 2.30 1.39 7.75
N VAL A 7 1.40 2.21 7.21
CA VAL A 7 1.56 2.84 5.90
C VAL A 7 2.85 3.65 5.82
N ASN A 8 3.20 4.33 6.92
CA ASN A 8 4.46 5.07 7.01
C ASN A 8 5.70 4.18 6.78
N ASP A 9 5.64 2.93 7.21
CA ASP A 9 6.77 1.99 7.15
C ASP A 9 6.83 1.21 5.82
N LEU A 10 5.83 1.37 4.95
CA LEU A 10 5.82 0.74 3.64
C LEU A 10 6.97 1.28 2.77
N ALA A 11 7.69 0.34 2.16
CA ALA A 11 8.74 0.58 1.18
C ALA A 11 8.25 0.26 -0.24
N ILE A 12 8.93 0.81 -1.24
CA ILE A 12 8.73 0.40 -2.63
C ILE A 12 9.12 -1.08 -2.76
N GLY A 13 8.25 -1.86 -3.40
CA GLY A 13 8.35 -3.31 -3.52
C GLY A 13 7.56 -4.08 -2.45
N ASP A 14 7.08 -3.42 -1.39
CA ASP A 14 6.22 -4.08 -0.40
C ASP A 14 4.90 -4.52 -1.04
N LYS A 15 4.46 -5.73 -0.66
CA LYS A 15 3.17 -6.29 -1.07
C LYS A 15 2.17 -6.13 0.05
N ILE A 16 0.98 -5.64 -0.28
CA ILE A 16 -0.08 -5.38 0.67
C ILE A 16 -1.40 -5.97 0.16
N GLU A 17 -2.28 -6.35 1.06
CA GLU A 17 -3.67 -6.65 0.72
C GLU A 17 -4.46 -5.34 0.64
N PHE A 18 -5.04 -5.09 -0.53
CA PHE A 18 -5.84 -3.90 -0.81
C PHE A 18 -7.24 -4.30 -1.29
N SER A 19 -8.27 -3.57 -0.84
CA SER A 19 -9.67 -3.76 -1.25
C SER A 19 -10.14 -5.23 -1.19
N GLY A 20 -10.02 -5.85 -0.02
CA GLY A 20 -10.65 -7.14 0.26
C GLY A 20 -10.07 -8.33 -0.51
N LYS A 21 -8.73 -8.49 -0.52
CA LYS A 21 -7.91 -9.64 -0.99
C LYS A 21 -7.11 -9.43 -2.28
N ARG A 22 -7.00 -8.22 -2.84
CA ARG A 22 -6.08 -8.00 -3.97
C ARG A 22 -4.68 -7.76 -3.44
N ILE A 23 -3.73 -8.60 -3.85
CA ILE A 23 -2.31 -8.39 -3.56
C ILE A 23 -1.79 -7.32 -4.52
N MET A 24 -1.48 -6.16 -3.96
CA MET A 24 -0.91 -5.03 -4.67
C MET A 24 0.53 -4.82 -4.23
N GLU A 25 1.38 -4.40 -5.15
CA GLU A 25 2.76 -4.01 -4.87
C GLU A 25 2.89 -2.49 -4.89
N VAL A 26 3.55 -1.92 -3.87
CA VAL A 26 3.86 -0.49 -3.81
C VAL A 26 4.97 -0.19 -4.81
N THR A 27 4.68 0.57 -5.86
CA THR A 27 5.69 0.93 -6.88
C THR A 27 6.16 2.37 -6.74
N GLN A 28 5.38 3.23 -6.10
CA GLN A 28 5.75 4.61 -5.82
C GLN A 28 5.11 5.08 -4.52
N LYS A 29 5.83 5.97 -3.83
CA LYS A 29 5.38 6.64 -2.61
C LYS A 29 5.64 8.13 -2.77
N THR A 30 4.62 8.95 -2.57
CA THR A 30 4.71 10.40 -2.70
C THR A 30 4.14 11.05 -1.45
N ASP A 31 5.01 11.72 -0.69
CA ASP A 31 4.60 12.53 0.45
C ASP A 31 3.70 13.68 -0.03
N ARG A 32 2.49 13.76 0.52
CA ARG A 32 1.54 14.84 0.21
C ARG A 32 1.65 15.95 1.25
N ASP A 33 1.55 15.58 2.51
CA ASP A 33 1.62 16.47 3.66
C ASP A 33 2.14 15.71 4.89
N GLN A 34 2.13 16.36 6.06
CA GLN A 34 2.64 15.78 7.31
C GLN A 34 1.92 14.49 7.74
N HIS A 35 0.65 14.31 7.34
CA HIS A 35 -0.19 13.19 7.77
C HIS A 35 -0.54 12.22 6.64
N ASN A 36 -0.51 12.65 5.38
CA ASN A 36 -0.93 11.82 4.26
C ASN A 36 0.20 11.47 3.29
N VAL A 37 0.06 10.29 2.68
CA VAL A 37 0.93 9.79 1.62
C VAL A 37 0.09 9.21 0.49
N SER A 38 0.48 9.51 -0.76
CA SER A 38 -0.07 8.83 -1.93
C SER A 38 0.78 7.63 -2.27
N LEU A 39 0.15 6.46 -2.41
CA LEU A 39 0.79 5.24 -2.89
C LEU A 39 0.30 4.91 -4.29
N THR A 40 1.24 4.63 -5.20
CA THR A 40 0.95 3.96 -6.47
C THR A 40 1.07 2.47 -6.23
N LEU A 41 -0.03 1.76 -6.42
CA LEU A 41 -0.19 0.35 -6.18
C LEU A 41 -0.40 -0.37 -7.52
N VAL A 42 0.34 -1.45 -7.76
CA VAL A 42 0.18 -2.27 -8.97
C VAL A 42 -0.31 -3.66 -8.59
N ASN A 43 -1.41 -4.08 -9.19
CA ASN A 43 -1.91 -5.44 -9.05
C ASN A 43 -0.97 -6.41 -9.77
N LYS A 44 -0.33 -7.33 -9.03
CA LYS A 44 0.63 -8.27 -9.63
C LYS A 44 0.00 -9.31 -10.55
N HIS A 45 -1.31 -9.54 -10.44
CA HIS A 45 -2.02 -10.49 -11.30
C HIS A 45 -2.48 -9.86 -12.61
N THR A 46 -2.94 -8.61 -12.58
CA THR A 46 -3.53 -7.94 -13.76
C THR A 46 -2.62 -6.89 -14.38
N GLY A 47 -1.55 -6.48 -13.71
CA GLY A 47 -0.69 -5.36 -14.10
C GLY A 47 -1.34 -3.98 -13.93
N SER A 48 -2.59 -3.92 -13.45
CA SER A 48 -3.32 -2.66 -13.31
C SER A 48 -2.75 -1.80 -12.19
N ALA A 49 -2.46 -0.54 -12.49
CA ALA A 49 -2.03 0.44 -11.52
C ALA A 49 -3.22 1.20 -10.93
N THR A 50 -3.13 1.59 -9.67
CA THR A 50 -4.11 2.45 -8.98
C THR A 50 -3.35 3.35 -8.02
N ILE A 51 -3.72 4.64 -7.98
CA ILE A 51 -3.13 5.61 -7.06
C ILE A 51 -4.18 5.89 -6.00
N THR A 52 -3.78 5.83 -4.73
CA THR A 52 -4.68 6.16 -3.62
C THR A 52 -3.95 6.84 -2.48
N CYS A 53 -4.68 7.63 -1.70
CA CYS A 53 -4.15 8.37 -0.56
C CYS A 53 -4.47 7.64 0.74
N PHE A 54 -3.49 7.59 1.62
CA PHE A 54 -3.60 6.99 2.94
C PHE A 54 -3.14 7.97 4.01
N ASN A 55 -3.68 7.82 5.22
CA ASN A 55 -3.04 8.42 6.38
C ASN A 55 -1.77 7.60 6.71
N ARG A 56 -0.69 8.27 7.06
CA ARG A 56 0.59 7.64 7.43
C ARG A 56 0.45 6.70 8.63
N MET A 57 -0.48 6.99 9.53
CA MET A 57 -0.75 6.21 10.74
C MET A 57 -1.70 5.04 10.51
N ASP A 58 -2.27 4.91 9.31
CA ASP A 58 -3.09 3.76 8.97
C ASP A 58 -2.23 2.48 8.92
N THR A 59 -2.86 1.34 9.19
CA THR A 59 -2.24 0.02 9.00
C THR A 59 -2.84 -0.67 7.80
N VAL A 60 -2.00 -1.34 7.02
CA VAL A 60 -2.42 -2.24 5.94
C VAL A 60 -2.09 -3.68 6.29
N ALA A 61 -2.90 -4.60 5.80
CA ALA A 61 -2.62 -6.03 5.90
C ALA A 61 -1.53 -6.43 4.91
N LEU A 62 -0.61 -7.28 5.36
CA LEU A 62 0.37 -7.95 4.53
C LEU A 62 -0.21 -9.30 4.07
N PRO A 63 0.03 -9.70 2.81
CA PRO A 63 -0.34 -11.03 2.36
C PRO A 63 0.38 -12.10 3.20
N PRO A 64 -0.21 -13.30 3.35
CA PRO A 64 0.41 -14.41 4.05
C PRO A 64 1.75 -14.84 3.46
#